data_AF-A0A937BM53-F1
#
_entry.id   AF-A0A937BM53-F1
#
_cell.length_a   1.000
_cell.length_b   1.000
_cell.length_c   1.000
_cell.angle_alpha   90.00
_cell.angle_beta   90.00
_cell.angle_gamma   90.00
#
_symmetry.space_group_name_H-M   'P 1'
#
loop_
_entity.id
_entity.type
_entity.pdbx_description
1 polymer ?
#
loop_
_entity_poly.entity_id
_entity_poly.type
_entity_poly.pdbx_seq_one_letter_code
_entity_poly.pdbx_strand_id
1 'polypeptide(L)'
;MKYLVGLFLWCHIMAAQAQPDPFPQAANAYLVKVDGASIWEHRPNDRLPPASLTKLMTALLVLEQGQLQEVASISLASTLETGSRIALKAGERFHVQDLLAATMIASSNDACHALADHLSGSELGFVARMNRRAKELGMRDTHFANACGHDATQHYSSAHDLGRLAHELLKYPSLLEITSQKNLQIATLDGKKLYTLANKNALIGRYDGAIGLKTGYTPNAGKCLVAFAKRSGHEILLVMLYGKDRWWDAVDILDLAFDHARAAP
;
A
#
# COMPACT_ATOMS: atom_id res chain seq x y z
N MET A 1 -17.28 59.79 39.20
CA MET A 1 -16.64 58.52 39.57
C MET A 1 -17.63 57.40 39.28
N LYS A 2 -17.55 56.75 38.11
CA LYS A 2 -18.36 55.58 37.74
C LYS A 2 -17.40 54.55 37.15
N TYR A 3 -17.30 53.40 37.80
CA TYR A 3 -16.34 52.34 37.51
C TYR A 3 -16.77 51.60 36.23
N LEU A 4 -15.86 51.51 35.27
CA LEU A 4 -15.97 50.64 34.09
C LEU A 4 -15.51 49.23 34.51
N VAL A 5 -16.41 48.26 34.57
CA VAL A 5 -16.06 46.85 34.79
C VAL A 5 -15.83 46.22 33.41
N GLY A 6 -14.57 45.94 33.09
CA GLY A 6 -14.17 45.23 31.88
C GLY A 6 -14.40 43.72 32.04
N LEU A 7 -15.27 43.15 31.21
CA LEU A 7 -15.50 41.72 31.12
C LEU A 7 -14.37 41.10 30.27
N PHE A 8 -13.42 40.41 30.89
CA PHE A 8 -12.44 39.61 30.16
C PHE A 8 -13.09 38.28 29.74
N LEU A 9 -13.36 38.12 28.44
CA LEU A 9 -13.72 36.82 27.87
C LEU A 9 -12.46 35.94 27.83
N TRP A 10 -12.36 34.97 28.73
CA TRP A 10 -11.31 33.96 28.69
C TRP A 10 -11.73 32.89 27.68
N CYS A 11 -11.24 32.99 26.44
CA CYS A 11 -11.42 31.94 25.44
C CYS A 11 -10.48 30.78 25.79
N HIS A 12 -11.00 29.74 26.43
CA HIS A 12 -10.28 28.48 26.59
C HIS A 12 -10.19 27.80 25.22
N ILE A 13 -9.06 27.95 24.54
CA ILE A 13 -8.68 27.05 23.47
C ILE A 13 -8.43 25.69 24.15
N MET A 14 -9.43 24.81 24.10
CA MET A 14 -9.24 23.40 24.40
C MET A 14 -8.30 22.85 23.33
N ALA A 15 -7.00 22.78 23.64
CA ALA A 15 -6.08 21.98 22.84
C ALA A 15 -6.62 20.55 22.85
N ALA A 16 -6.95 19.99 21.69
CA ALA A 16 -7.29 18.58 21.56
C ALA A 16 -6.15 17.79 22.19
N GLN A 17 -6.40 17.14 23.32
CA GLN A 17 -5.43 16.24 23.92
C GLN A 17 -5.18 15.13 22.91
N ALA A 18 -3.96 15.04 22.39
CA ALA A 18 -3.55 13.92 21.56
C ALA A 18 -3.82 12.64 22.37
N GLN A 19 -4.73 11.80 21.86
CA GLN A 19 -5.03 10.52 22.49
C GLN A 19 -3.72 9.72 22.54
N PRO A 20 -3.34 9.14 23.69
CA PRO A 20 -2.10 8.38 23.78
C PRO A 20 -2.10 7.25 22.75
N ASP A 21 -0.98 7.09 22.04
CA ASP A 21 -0.75 6.02 21.07
C ASP A 21 -1.05 4.66 21.74
N PRO A 22 -2.08 3.91 21.30
CA PRO A 22 -2.44 2.64 21.92
C PRO A 22 -1.51 1.49 21.53
N PHE A 23 -0.69 1.65 20.48
CA PHE A 23 0.10 0.57 19.86
C PHE A 23 1.56 0.95 19.55
N PRO A 24 2.32 1.58 20.47
CA PRO A 24 3.66 2.10 20.19
C PRO A 24 4.71 1.02 19.89
N GLN A 25 4.38 -0.26 20.02
CA GLN A 25 5.26 -1.40 19.77
C GLN A 25 4.79 -2.32 18.64
N ALA A 26 3.67 -2.00 17.97
CA ALA A 26 3.14 -2.83 16.89
C ALA A 26 4.08 -2.86 15.67
N ALA A 27 4.78 -1.77 15.40
CA ALA A 27 5.74 -1.64 14.32
C ALA A 27 6.80 -0.57 14.63
N ASN A 28 7.94 -0.60 13.92
CA ASN A 28 8.94 0.48 14.07
C ASN A 28 8.41 1.82 13.57
N ALA A 29 7.52 1.81 12.58
CA ALA A 29 6.72 2.96 12.19
C ALA A 29 5.33 2.53 11.74
N TYR A 30 4.30 3.29 12.12
CA TYR A 30 2.94 3.05 11.65
C TYR A 30 2.12 4.34 11.54
N LEU A 31 1.05 4.26 10.74
CA LEU A 31 0.05 5.31 10.56
C LEU A 31 -1.33 4.67 10.49
N VAL A 32 -2.30 5.25 11.22
CA VAL A 32 -3.72 4.92 11.11
C VAL A 32 -4.48 6.16 10.67
N LYS A 33 -5.29 5.99 9.63
CA LYS A 33 -6.25 7.01 9.17
C LYS A 33 -7.66 6.46 9.24
N VAL A 34 -8.59 7.30 9.71
CA VAL A 34 -10.04 7.07 9.72
C VAL A 34 -10.67 8.15 8.84
N ASP A 35 -11.43 7.73 7.82
CA ASP A 35 -12.13 8.62 6.89
C ASP A 35 -11.23 9.73 6.30
N GLY A 36 -9.96 9.37 6.05
CA GLY A 36 -8.96 10.27 5.49
C GLY A 36 -8.21 11.15 6.50
N ALA A 37 -8.62 11.20 7.77
CA ALA A 37 -7.92 11.90 8.85
C ALA A 37 -6.96 10.96 9.60
N SER A 38 -5.75 11.42 9.92
CA SER A 38 -4.83 10.63 10.76
C SER A 38 -5.25 10.73 12.22
N ILE A 39 -5.34 9.57 12.91
CA ILE A 39 -5.76 9.50 14.32
C ILE A 39 -4.66 8.94 15.23
N TRP A 40 -3.84 8.02 14.74
CA TRP A 40 -2.71 7.45 15.47
C TRP A 40 -1.51 7.31 14.54
N GLU A 41 -0.34 7.61 15.08
CA GLU A 41 0.93 7.52 14.36
C GLU A 41 2.07 7.22 15.31
N HIS A 42 3.02 6.41 14.84
CA HIS A 42 4.27 6.15 15.52
C HIS A 42 5.41 6.31 14.53
N ARG A 43 6.31 7.26 14.79
CA ARG A 43 7.47 7.58 13.94
C ARG A 43 7.10 7.62 12.43
N PRO A 44 6.04 8.34 12.04
CA PRO A 44 5.42 8.17 10.73
C PRO A 44 6.30 8.59 9.54
N ASN A 45 7.35 9.39 9.80
CA ASN A 45 8.29 9.90 8.80
C ASN A 45 9.64 9.14 8.79
N ASP A 46 9.81 8.11 9.62
CA ASP A 46 11.04 7.31 9.62
C ASP A 46 11.20 6.58 8.28
N ARG A 47 12.41 6.66 7.72
CA ARG A 47 12.76 6.03 6.45
C ARG A 47 13.13 4.58 6.68
N LEU A 48 12.25 3.68 6.25
CA LEU A 48 12.43 2.23 6.39
C LEU A 48 12.28 1.54 5.03
N PRO A 49 12.92 0.37 4.82
CA PRO A 49 12.72 -0.41 3.61
C PRO A 49 11.24 -0.83 3.48
N PRO A 50 10.57 -0.54 2.36
CA PRO A 50 9.13 -0.82 2.20
C PRO A 50 8.82 -2.27 1.80
N ALA A 51 9.84 -3.06 1.44
CA ALA A 51 9.67 -4.35 0.76
C ALA A 51 8.65 -4.24 -0.39
N SER A 52 7.82 -5.27 -0.59
CA SER A 52 6.79 -5.28 -1.65
C SER A 52 5.68 -4.23 -1.50
N LEU A 53 5.66 -3.38 -0.47
CA LEU A 53 4.80 -2.18 -0.49
C LEU A 53 5.20 -1.23 -1.63
N THR A 54 6.44 -1.31 -2.12
CA THR A 54 6.89 -0.65 -3.35
C THR A 54 5.96 -0.88 -4.55
N LYS A 55 5.34 -2.06 -4.63
CA LYS A 55 4.41 -2.41 -5.72
C LYS A 55 3.15 -1.54 -5.75
N LEU A 56 2.84 -0.81 -4.67
CA LEU A 56 1.78 0.19 -4.67
C LEU A 56 2.08 1.33 -5.66
N MET A 57 3.34 1.77 -5.77
CA MET A 57 3.72 2.80 -6.75
C MET A 57 3.68 2.22 -8.16
N THR A 58 4.12 0.98 -8.33
CA THR A 58 4.00 0.26 -9.62
C THR A 58 2.53 0.17 -10.06
N ALA A 59 1.63 -0.22 -9.15
CA ALA A 59 0.20 -0.28 -9.41
C ALA A 59 -0.36 1.11 -9.78
N LEU A 60 0.04 2.17 -9.07
CA LEU A 60 -0.43 3.52 -9.37
C LEU A 60 -0.06 3.93 -10.79
N LEU A 61 1.20 3.74 -11.20
CA LEU A 61 1.66 4.10 -12.54
C LEU A 61 0.96 3.29 -13.65
N VAL A 62 0.65 2.02 -13.39
CA VAL A 62 -0.14 1.16 -14.30
C VAL A 62 -1.56 1.69 -14.45
N LEU A 63 -2.20 2.04 -13.34
CA LEU A 63 -3.58 2.53 -13.32
C LEU A 63 -3.69 3.93 -13.97
N GLU A 64 -2.73 4.82 -13.72
CA GLU A 64 -2.67 6.17 -14.32
C GLU A 64 -2.47 6.13 -15.84
N GLN A 65 -1.81 5.08 -16.37
CA GLN A 65 -1.71 4.90 -17.82
C GLN A 65 -3.04 4.46 -18.45
N GLY A 66 -3.94 3.83 -17.69
CA GLY A 66 -5.30 3.48 -18.10
C GLY A 66 -5.42 2.38 -19.18
N GLN A 67 -4.31 1.87 -19.69
CA GLN A 67 -4.26 0.89 -20.79
C GLN A 67 -4.31 -0.56 -20.30
N LEU A 68 -5.24 -0.87 -19.41
CA LEU A 68 -5.31 -2.17 -18.71
C LEU A 68 -5.58 -3.38 -19.64
N GLN A 69 -6.15 -3.13 -20.82
CA GLN A 69 -6.40 -4.15 -21.84
C GLN A 69 -5.24 -4.34 -22.83
N GLU A 70 -4.17 -3.54 -22.74
CA GLU A 70 -2.99 -3.78 -23.56
C GLU A 70 -2.34 -5.12 -23.23
N VAL A 71 -1.64 -5.67 -24.23
CA VAL A 71 -0.95 -6.94 -24.12
C VAL A 71 0.51 -6.68 -23.79
N ALA A 72 0.95 -7.18 -22.64
CA ALA A 72 2.34 -7.21 -22.25
C ALA A 72 2.94 -8.59 -22.54
N SER A 73 4.19 -8.62 -23.02
CA SER A 73 4.95 -9.85 -23.26
C SER A 73 5.96 -10.06 -22.15
N ILE A 74 6.06 -11.28 -21.64
CA ILE A 74 7.00 -11.61 -20.56
C ILE A 74 8.43 -11.71 -21.13
N SER A 75 9.31 -10.84 -20.65
CA SER A 75 10.74 -10.82 -21.02
C SER A 75 11.50 -11.97 -20.33
N LEU A 76 12.65 -12.37 -20.88
CA LEU A 76 13.54 -13.31 -20.18
C LEU A 76 13.97 -12.73 -18.82
N ALA A 77 14.27 -11.43 -18.75
CA ALA A 77 14.64 -10.74 -17.52
C ALA A 77 13.55 -10.86 -16.44
N SER A 78 12.28 -10.66 -16.79
CA SER A 78 11.15 -10.86 -15.86
C SER A 78 11.14 -12.26 -15.25
N THR A 79 11.53 -13.30 -15.99
CA THR A 79 11.57 -14.68 -15.45
C THR A 79 12.72 -14.95 -14.49
N LEU A 80 13.77 -14.12 -14.55
CA LEU A 80 14.96 -14.22 -13.69
C LEU A 80 14.76 -13.55 -12.33
N GLU A 81 13.64 -12.89 -12.13
CA GLU A 81 13.24 -12.37 -10.83
C GLU A 81 13.33 -13.44 -9.73
N THR A 82 13.54 -13.00 -8.49
CA THR A 82 13.65 -13.87 -7.32
C THR A 82 12.55 -13.57 -6.30
N GLY A 83 12.47 -14.32 -5.20
CA GLY A 83 11.46 -14.12 -4.17
C GLY A 83 10.06 -14.55 -4.61
N SER A 84 9.06 -13.71 -4.34
CA SER A 84 7.64 -14.00 -4.62
C SER A 84 7.36 -13.99 -6.13
N ARG A 85 6.93 -15.11 -6.70
CA ARG A 85 6.69 -15.26 -8.15
C ARG A 85 5.54 -16.23 -8.42
N ILE A 86 4.93 -16.12 -9.59
CA ILE A 86 4.00 -17.12 -10.14
C ILE A 86 4.65 -17.96 -11.25
N ALA A 87 5.95 -17.72 -11.51
CA ALA A 87 6.80 -18.46 -12.42
C ALA A 87 6.37 -18.34 -13.89
N LEU A 88 6.03 -17.11 -14.31
CA LEU A 88 5.75 -16.76 -15.70
C LEU A 88 6.88 -17.21 -16.64
N LYS A 89 6.55 -17.49 -17.89
CA LYS A 89 7.53 -17.94 -18.91
C LYS A 89 7.76 -16.88 -19.97
N ALA A 90 9.00 -16.77 -20.44
CA ALA A 90 9.37 -15.84 -21.49
C ALA A 90 8.53 -16.10 -22.76
N GLY A 91 8.07 -15.03 -23.38
CA GLY A 91 7.20 -15.08 -24.56
C GLY A 91 5.72 -15.32 -24.27
N GLU A 92 5.33 -15.61 -23.02
CA GLU A 92 3.91 -15.54 -22.64
C GLU A 92 3.39 -14.12 -22.77
N ARG A 93 2.10 -14.00 -23.04
CA ARG A 93 1.41 -12.73 -23.23
C ARG A 93 0.20 -12.67 -22.33
N PHE A 94 -0.01 -11.53 -21.69
CA PHE A 94 -1.11 -11.29 -20.75
C PHE A 94 -1.68 -9.89 -20.96
N HIS A 95 -2.93 -9.67 -20.58
CA HIS A 95 -3.41 -8.31 -20.42
C HIS A 95 -2.69 -7.64 -19.23
N VAL A 96 -2.45 -6.34 -19.32
CA VAL A 96 -1.84 -5.55 -18.24
C VAL A 96 -2.60 -5.70 -16.92
N GLN A 97 -3.94 -5.79 -16.96
CA GLN A 97 -4.78 -6.03 -15.78
C GLN A 97 -4.43 -7.34 -15.06
N ASP A 98 -4.09 -8.40 -15.80
CA ASP A 98 -3.79 -9.72 -15.23
C ASP A 98 -2.45 -9.71 -14.50
N LEU A 99 -1.46 -9.02 -15.08
CA LEU A 99 -0.16 -8.81 -14.44
C LEU A 99 -0.28 -7.91 -13.22
N LEU A 100 -1.10 -6.85 -13.28
CA LEU A 100 -1.43 -6.02 -12.11
C LEU A 100 -2.05 -6.87 -11.00
N ALA A 101 -3.01 -7.75 -11.34
CA ALA A 101 -3.61 -8.69 -10.40
C ALA A 101 -2.56 -9.60 -9.75
N ALA A 102 -1.67 -10.22 -10.54
CA ALA A 102 -0.58 -11.04 -10.01
C ALA A 102 0.39 -10.25 -9.10
N THR A 103 0.74 -9.02 -9.49
CA THR A 103 1.56 -8.10 -8.70
C THR A 103 0.91 -7.77 -7.36
N MET A 104 -0.40 -7.56 -7.32
CA MET A 104 -1.10 -7.13 -6.10
C MET A 104 -1.49 -8.30 -5.17
N ILE A 105 -2.09 -9.36 -5.71
CA ILE A 105 -2.60 -10.51 -4.95
C ILE A 105 -1.47 -11.43 -4.50
N ALA A 106 -0.66 -11.91 -5.46
CA ALA A 106 0.41 -12.87 -5.21
C ALA A 106 1.76 -12.20 -4.88
N SER A 107 1.81 -10.86 -4.90
CA SER A 107 3.05 -10.10 -4.73
C SER A 107 4.12 -10.48 -5.76
N SER A 108 3.71 -10.85 -6.97
CA SER A 108 4.59 -11.45 -7.98
C SER A 108 5.62 -10.47 -8.52
N ASN A 109 6.91 -10.81 -8.37
CA ASN A 109 8.04 -10.01 -8.83
C ASN A 109 8.23 -10.12 -10.34
N ASP A 110 8.06 -11.31 -10.92
CA ASP A 110 8.07 -11.53 -12.37
C ASP A 110 6.98 -10.73 -13.11
N ALA A 111 5.74 -10.71 -12.60
CA ALA A 111 4.67 -9.87 -13.16
C ALA A 111 4.93 -8.37 -12.96
N CYS A 112 5.49 -7.99 -11.81
CA CYS A 112 5.84 -6.60 -11.50
C CYS A 112 6.95 -6.06 -12.42
N HIS A 113 7.99 -6.86 -12.67
CA HIS A 113 9.05 -6.54 -13.62
C HIS A 113 8.49 -6.43 -15.03
N ALA A 114 7.63 -7.38 -15.44
CA ALA A 114 6.99 -7.34 -16.76
C ALA A 114 6.16 -6.06 -16.97
N LEU A 115 5.45 -5.59 -15.94
CA LEU A 115 4.77 -4.29 -15.96
C LEU A 115 5.76 -3.13 -16.11
N ALA A 116 6.88 -3.14 -15.36
CA ALA A 116 7.89 -2.09 -15.45
C ALA A 116 8.52 -2.01 -16.86
N ASP A 117 8.86 -3.16 -17.44
CA ASP A 117 9.35 -3.31 -18.80
C ASP A 117 8.32 -2.79 -19.82
N HIS A 118 7.06 -3.22 -19.72
CA HIS A 118 5.99 -2.79 -20.63
C HIS A 118 5.79 -1.27 -20.61
N LEU A 119 5.80 -0.68 -19.41
CA LEU A 119 5.48 0.73 -19.22
C LEU A 119 6.62 1.68 -19.59
N SER A 120 7.88 1.26 -19.50
CA SER A 120 9.04 2.17 -19.61
C SER A 120 10.20 1.62 -20.44
N GLY A 121 10.06 0.42 -21.01
CA GLY A 121 11.10 -0.26 -21.80
C GLY A 121 12.31 -0.73 -20.99
N SER A 122 12.44 -0.34 -19.72
CA SER A 122 13.51 -0.74 -18.81
C SER A 122 13.14 -0.45 -17.35
N GLU A 123 13.70 -1.23 -16.41
CA GLU A 123 13.54 -0.97 -14.98
C GLU A 123 14.10 0.41 -14.58
N LEU A 124 15.24 0.83 -15.14
CA LEU A 124 15.84 2.14 -14.84
C LEU A 124 14.88 3.29 -15.21
N GLY A 125 14.29 3.24 -16.41
CA GLY A 125 13.30 4.21 -16.85
C GLY A 125 12.04 4.19 -15.96
N PHE A 126 11.61 3.00 -15.55
CA PHE A 126 10.46 2.85 -14.66
C PHE A 126 10.72 3.44 -13.27
N VAL A 127 11.86 3.15 -12.66
CA VAL A 127 12.28 3.70 -11.36
C VAL A 127 12.36 5.23 -11.40
N ALA A 128 12.83 5.80 -12.51
CA ALA A 128 12.82 7.26 -12.70
C ALA A 128 11.40 7.84 -12.71
N ARG A 129 10.41 7.13 -13.29
CA ARG A 129 8.99 7.52 -13.21
C ARG A 129 8.44 7.38 -11.79
N MET A 130 8.77 6.29 -11.09
CA MET A 130 8.33 6.07 -9.70
C MET A 130 8.78 7.22 -8.79
N ASN A 131 10.05 7.62 -8.85
CA ASN A 131 10.59 8.70 -8.03
C ASN A 131 10.03 10.08 -8.41
N ARG A 132 9.77 10.32 -9.71
CA ARG A 132 9.08 11.54 -10.15
C ARG A 132 7.67 11.61 -9.58
N ARG A 133 6.92 10.51 -9.66
CA ARG A 133 5.57 10.43 -9.12
C ARG A 133 5.56 10.57 -7.60
N ALA A 134 6.50 9.96 -6.89
CA ALA A 134 6.68 10.17 -5.46
C ALA A 134 6.84 11.65 -5.10
N LYS A 135 7.67 12.40 -5.86
CA LYS A 135 7.85 13.84 -5.68
C LYS A 135 6.56 14.63 -5.92
N GLU A 136 5.81 14.30 -6.97
CA GLU A 136 4.53 14.94 -7.29
C GLU A 136 3.47 14.72 -6.19
N LEU A 137 3.46 13.55 -5.56
CA LEU A 137 2.61 13.24 -4.41
C LEU A 137 3.12 13.84 -3.08
N GLY A 138 4.28 14.50 -3.12
CA GLY A 138 4.93 15.04 -1.93
C GLY A 138 5.40 13.97 -0.95
N MET A 139 5.77 12.79 -1.44
CA MET A 139 6.38 11.71 -0.66
C MET A 139 7.86 12.05 -0.39
N ARG A 140 8.11 12.82 0.67
CA ARG A 140 9.42 13.45 0.94
C ARG A 140 10.44 12.50 1.56
N ASP A 141 9.98 11.39 2.11
CA ASP A 141 10.76 10.38 2.81
C ASP A 141 10.71 9.05 2.06
N THR A 142 10.67 9.14 0.72
CA THR A 142 10.62 8.00 -0.18
C THR A 142 11.64 8.10 -1.30
N HIS A 143 12.33 7.00 -1.56
CA HIS A 143 13.13 6.78 -2.75
C HIS A 143 13.02 5.32 -3.21
N PHE A 144 12.63 5.13 -4.47
CA PHE A 144 12.57 3.82 -5.10
C PHE A 144 13.89 3.52 -5.83
N ALA A 145 14.46 2.34 -5.59
CA ALA A 145 15.67 1.87 -6.27
C ALA A 145 15.39 0.72 -7.25
N ASN A 146 14.22 0.12 -7.15
CA ASN A 146 13.73 -0.96 -8.02
C ASN A 146 12.19 -0.94 -8.02
N ALA A 147 11.58 -1.64 -8.97
CA ALA A 147 10.13 -1.63 -9.17
C ALA A 147 9.35 -2.51 -8.19
N CYS A 148 10.02 -3.52 -7.61
CA CYS A 148 9.32 -4.64 -6.98
C CYS A 148 9.57 -4.80 -5.48
N GLY A 149 10.40 -3.95 -4.86
CA GLY A 149 10.60 -3.95 -3.42
C GLY A 149 11.68 -4.90 -2.92
N HIS A 150 12.67 -5.20 -3.75
CA HIS A 150 13.87 -5.92 -3.30
C HIS A 150 14.71 -5.05 -2.38
N ASP A 151 15.43 -5.67 -1.45
CA ASP A 151 16.39 -4.97 -0.59
C ASP A 151 17.47 -4.33 -1.45
N ALA A 152 17.62 -3.01 -1.31
CA ALA A 152 18.61 -2.24 -2.05
C ALA A 152 19.03 -1.01 -1.25
N THR A 153 20.24 -0.52 -1.51
CA THR A 153 20.71 0.75 -0.94
C THR A 153 19.82 1.88 -1.44
N GLN A 154 19.57 2.86 -0.57
CA GLN A 154 18.67 3.99 -0.85
C GLN A 154 17.23 3.57 -1.23
N HIS A 155 16.78 2.34 -0.97
CA HIS A 155 15.38 1.96 -1.16
C HIS A 155 14.60 2.09 0.14
N TYR A 156 13.82 3.16 0.27
CA TYR A 156 13.09 3.46 1.50
C TYR A 156 11.77 4.20 1.22
N SER A 157 10.87 4.14 2.18
CA SER A 157 9.68 4.98 2.28
C SER A 157 9.36 5.24 3.76
N SER A 158 8.28 5.96 4.03
CA SER A 158 7.78 6.21 5.39
C SER A 158 6.30 5.81 5.50
N ALA A 159 5.79 5.65 6.72
CA ALA A 159 4.38 5.30 6.92
C ALA A 159 3.46 6.40 6.38
N HIS A 160 3.83 7.67 6.56
CA HIS A 160 3.11 8.82 6.03
C HIS A 160 3.10 8.86 4.50
N ASP A 161 4.24 8.63 3.86
CA ASP A 161 4.34 8.64 2.41
C ASP A 161 3.56 7.48 1.78
N LEU A 162 3.66 6.28 2.33
CA LEU A 162 2.86 5.14 1.90
C LEU A 162 1.37 5.35 2.15
N GLY A 163 1.00 6.08 3.21
CA GLY A 163 -0.38 6.50 3.46
C GLY A 163 -0.92 7.44 2.38
N ARG A 164 -0.10 8.37 1.89
CA ARG A 164 -0.44 9.25 0.75
C ARG A 164 -0.63 8.44 -0.53
N LEU A 165 0.34 7.57 -0.83
CA LEU A 165 0.28 6.70 -2.00
C LEU A 165 -0.95 5.78 -1.97
N ALA A 166 -1.25 5.18 -0.82
CA ALA A 166 -2.45 4.36 -0.66
C ALA A 166 -3.72 5.18 -0.88
N HIS A 167 -3.82 6.39 -0.32
CA HIS A 167 -4.96 7.27 -0.55
C HIS A 167 -5.18 7.59 -2.03
N GLU A 168 -4.12 7.80 -2.81
CA GLU A 168 -4.24 7.96 -4.26
C GLU A 168 -4.75 6.70 -4.97
N LEU A 169 -4.27 5.52 -4.54
CA LEU A 169 -4.75 4.23 -5.07
C LEU A 169 -6.22 3.95 -4.76
N LEU A 170 -6.74 4.43 -3.63
CA LEU A 170 -8.16 4.27 -3.26
C LEU A 170 -9.11 4.95 -4.26
N LYS A 171 -8.62 5.85 -5.12
CA LYS A 171 -9.40 6.48 -6.21
C LYS A 171 -9.68 5.51 -7.38
N TYR A 172 -9.13 4.31 -7.38
CA TYR A 172 -9.29 3.31 -8.43
C TYR A 172 -10.08 2.09 -7.93
N PRO A 173 -11.42 2.08 -8.09
CA PRO A 173 -12.27 0.96 -7.65
C PRO A 173 -11.86 -0.39 -8.21
N SER A 174 -11.38 -0.43 -9.46
CA SER A 174 -10.89 -1.66 -10.11
C SER A 174 -9.72 -2.30 -9.37
N LEU A 175 -8.86 -1.52 -8.70
CA LEU A 175 -7.81 -2.06 -7.86
C LEU A 175 -8.39 -2.71 -6.59
N LEU A 176 -9.41 -2.09 -5.98
CA LEU A 176 -10.06 -2.61 -4.78
C LEU A 176 -10.81 -3.92 -5.08
N GLU A 177 -11.42 -4.02 -6.26
CA GLU A 177 -12.00 -5.27 -6.76
C GLU A 177 -10.93 -6.37 -6.88
N ILE A 178 -9.72 -6.05 -7.33
CA ILE A 178 -8.61 -7.02 -7.39
C ILE A 178 -8.14 -7.39 -5.99
N THR A 179 -7.83 -6.42 -5.12
CA THR A 179 -7.17 -6.68 -3.83
C THR A 179 -8.08 -7.32 -2.79
N SER A 180 -9.40 -7.22 -2.96
CA SER A 180 -10.41 -7.84 -2.08
C SER A 180 -10.66 -9.31 -2.38
N GLN A 181 -10.18 -9.82 -3.51
CA GLN A 181 -10.36 -11.22 -3.86
C GLN A 181 -9.41 -12.13 -3.07
N LYS A 182 -9.97 -13.18 -2.46
CA LYS A 182 -9.19 -14.21 -1.76
C LYS A 182 -8.35 -15.05 -2.73
N ASN A 183 -8.95 -15.38 -3.87
CA ASN A 183 -8.27 -16.03 -4.99
C ASN A 183 -8.76 -15.39 -6.29
N LEU A 184 -7.86 -15.28 -7.27
CA LEU A 184 -8.16 -14.85 -8.63
C LEU A 184 -7.45 -15.77 -9.62
N GLN A 185 -8.02 -15.97 -10.78
CA GLN A 185 -7.35 -16.68 -11.87
C GLN A 185 -7.03 -15.71 -13.00
N ILE A 186 -5.83 -15.87 -13.56
CA ILE A 186 -5.42 -15.18 -14.79
C ILE A 186 -4.97 -16.21 -15.81
N ALA A 187 -5.10 -15.89 -17.10
CA ALA A 187 -4.72 -16.81 -18.18
C ALA A 187 -3.78 -16.12 -19.17
N THR A 188 -2.96 -16.91 -19.87
CA THR A 188 -2.26 -16.40 -21.04
C THR A 188 -3.26 -15.96 -22.09
N LEU A 189 -2.89 -14.96 -22.92
CA LEU A 189 -3.76 -14.41 -23.96
C LEU A 189 -4.24 -15.47 -24.97
N ASP A 190 -3.45 -16.53 -25.19
CA ASP A 190 -3.83 -17.66 -26.04
C ASP A 190 -4.70 -18.73 -25.33
N GLY A 191 -5.03 -18.51 -24.05
CA GLY A 191 -5.86 -19.38 -23.22
C GLY A 191 -5.22 -20.71 -22.81
N LYS A 192 -3.95 -20.96 -23.16
CA LYS A 192 -3.32 -22.29 -22.95
C LYS A 192 -2.87 -22.55 -21.52
N LYS A 193 -2.64 -21.49 -20.74
CA LYS A 193 -2.19 -21.62 -19.35
C LYS A 193 -3.03 -20.76 -18.44
N LEU A 194 -3.34 -21.33 -17.27
CA LEU A 194 -4.09 -20.69 -16.20
C LEU A 194 -3.20 -20.62 -14.96
N TYR A 195 -3.19 -19.47 -14.31
CA TYR A 195 -2.46 -19.22 -13.08
C TYR A 195 -3.47 -18.88 -11.98
N THR A 196 -3.40 -19.58 -10.85
CA THR A 196 -4.23 -19.27 -9.68
C THR A 196 -3.42 -18.42 -8.71
N LEU A 197 -3.94 -17.24 -8.42
CA LEU A 197 -3.37 -16.26 -7.50
C LEU A 197 -4.06 -16.40 -6.15
N ALA A 198 -3.29 -16.72 -5.11
CA ALA A 198 -3.78 -16.71 -3.72
C ALA A 198 -3.34 -15.41 -3.05
N ASN A 199 -4.28 -14.70 -2.42
CA ASN A 199 -4.00 -13.42 -1.79
C ASN A 199 -3.07 -13.58 -0.59
N LYS A 200 -1.96 -12.86 -0.60
CA LYS A 200 -0.99 -12.87 0.51
C LYS A 200 -1.42 -12.04 1.71
N ASN A 201 -2.44 -11.20 1.56
CA ASN A 201 -3.03 -10.47 2.67
C ASN A 201 -3.95 -11.39 3.48
N ALA A 202 -3.50 -11.81 4.66
CA ALA A 202 -4.22 -12.75 5.51
C ALA A 202 -5.51 -12.18 6.10
N LEU A 203 -5.71 -10.86 6.05
CA LEU A 203 -6.97 -10.22 6.45
C LEU A 203 -8.11 -10.55 5.47
N ILE A 204 -7.80 -10.78 4.18
CA ILE A 204 -8.80 -10.98 3.14
C ILE A 204 -9.54 -12.31 3.36
N GLY A 205 -10.87 -12.20 3.53
CA GLY A 205 -11.75 -13.33 3.84
C GLY A 205 -11.62 -13.86 5.27
N ARG A 206 -10.95 -13.14 6.17
CA ARG A 206 -10.82 -13.49 7.60
C ARG A 206 -11.19 -12.35 8.54
N TYR A 207 -10.90 -11.12 8.16
CA TYR A 207 -11.27 -9.92 8.88
C TYR A 207 -12.43 -9.23 8.15
N ASP A 208 -13.53 -9.01 8.85
CA ASP A 208 -14.71 -8.37 8.27
C ASP A 208 -14.38 -6.97 7.73
N GLY A 209 -14.91 -6.63 6.56
CA GLY A 209 -14.64 -5.34 5.90
C GLY A 209 -13.25 -5.18 5.27
N ALA A 210 -12.34 -6.16 5.33
CA ALA A 210 -11.03 -6.06 4.69
C ALA A 210 -11.13 -6.07 3.14
N ILE A 211 -10.53 -5.07 2.49
CA ILE A 211 -10.58 -4.87 1.02
C ILE A 211 -9.17 -4.88 0.39
N GLY A 212 -8.11 -4.72 1.18
CA GLY A 212 -6.75 -4.70 0.64
C GLY A 212 -5.72 -4.23 1.67
N LEU A 213 -4.60 -3.63 1.28
CA LEU A 213 -4.11 -3.45 -0.09
C LEU A 213 -2.90 -4.32 -0.37
N LYS A 214 -1.85 -4.25 0.45
CA LYS A 214 -0.57 -4.90 0.11
C LYS A 214 0.26 -5.28 1.33
N THR A 215 0.92 -6.43 1.21
CA THR A 215 1.91 -6.94 2.17
C THR A 215 3.33 -6.80 1.65
N GLY A 216 4.31 -6.77 2.55
CA GLY A 216 5.73 -6.80 2.21
C GLY A 216 6.57 -7.58 3.22
N TYR A 217 7.59 -8.29 2.74
CA TYR A 217 8.63 -8.85 3.59
C TYR A 217 9.93 -8.96 2.82
N THR A 218 11.01 -8.53 3.46
CA THR A 218 12.39 -8.86 3.14
C THR A 218 13.16 -8.96 4.46
N PRO A 219 14.37 -9.55 4.48
CA PRO A 219 15.21 -9.56 5.68
C PRO A 219 15.44 -8.17 6.27
N ASN A 220 15.65 -7.13 5.45
CA ASN A 220 15.91 -5.77 5.97
C ASN A 220 14.63 -4.99 6.33
N ALA A 221 13.51 -5.24 5.65
CA ALA A 221 12.25 -4.53 5.89
C ALA A 221 11.44 -5.09 7.06
N GLY A 222 11.65 -6.37 7.41
CA GLY A 222 10.74 -7.08 8.31
C GLY A 222 9.34 -7.20 7.72
N LYS A 223 8.32 -7.26 8.58
CA LYS A 223 6.93 -7.49 8.18
C LYS A 223 6.19 -6.18 7.89
N CYS A 224 6.03 -5.80 6.63
CA CYS A 224 5.30 -4.57 6.25
C CYS A 224 3.86 -4.83 5.79
N LEU A 225 2.95 -3.88 6.00
CA LEU A 225 1.54 -3.98 5.63
C LEU A 225 0.97 -2.59 5.31
N VAL A 226 0.19 -2.50 4.23
CA VAL A 226 -0.82 -1.45 4.02
C VAL A 226 -2.16 -2.17 3.95
N ALA A 227 -2.98 -2.00 4.98
CA ALA A 227 -4.31 -2.58 5.08
C ALA A 227 -5.37 -1.50 4.88
N PHE A 228 -6.43 -1.85 4.15
CA PHE A 228 -7.60 -1.01 3.96
C PHE A 228 -8.85 -1.82 4.27
N ALA A 229 -9.71 -1.27 5.13
CA ALA A 229 -10.96 -1.90 5.53
C ALA A 229 -12.10 -0.89 5.57
N LYS A 230 -13.32 -1.35 5.30
CA LYS A 230 -14.54 -0.55 5.32
C LYS A 230 -15.65 -1.28 6.08
N ARG A 231 -16.26 -0.60 7.07
CA ARG A 231 -17.42 -1.11 7.83
C ARG A 231 -18.36 0.05 8.14
N SER A 232 -19.67 -0.19 7.98
CA SER A 232 -20.72 0.76 8.39
C SER A 232 -20.50 2.21 7.91
N GLY A 233 -19.99 2.38 6.69
CA GLY A 233 -19.73 3.71 6.10
C GLY A 233 -18.36 4.31 6.40
N HIS A 234 -17.60 3.77 7.36
CA HIS A 234 -16.27 4.25 7.71
C HIS A 234 -15.16 3.49 7.00
N GLU A 235 -14.08 4.20 6.70
CA GLU A 235 -12.90 3.70 5.98
C GLU A 235 -11.66 3.84 6.85
N ILE A 236 -10.94 2.73 7.03
CA ILE A 236 -9.72 2.67 7.84
C ILE A 236 -8.55 2.29 6.95
N LEU A 237 -7.49 3.11 6.98
CA LEU A 237 -6.21 2.83 6.35
C LEU A 237 -5.15 2.65 7.43
N LEU A 238 -4.52 1.49 7.47
CA LEU A 238 -3.40 1.17 8.34
C LEU A 238 -2.14 0.95 7.50
N VAL A 239 -1.06 1.64 7.86
CA VAL A 239 0.28 1.41 7.31
C VAL A 239 1.20 0.97 8.45
N MET A 240 1.91 -0.15 8.26
CA MET A 240 2.90 -0.68 9.19
C MET A 240 4.22 -0.98 8.46
N LEU A 241 5.33 -0.48 9.01
CA LEU A 241 6.68 -0.77 8.56
C LEU A 241 7.45 -1.45 9.69
N TYR A 242 8.01 -2.63 9.39
CA TYR A 242 8.67 -3.48 10.39
C TYR A 242 7.72 -3.88 11.55
N GLY A 243 6.57 -4.47 11.22
CA GLY A 243 5.62 -4.98 12.21
C GLY A 243 6.15 -6.20 12.97
N LYS A 244 5.87 -6.29 14.27
CA LYS A 244 6.28 -7.44 15.10
C LYS A 244 5.37 -8.64 14.83
N ASP A 245 4.07 -8.46 15.07
CA ASP A 245 3.04 -9.45 14.80
C ASP A 245 1.94 -8.90 13.90
N ARG A 246 2.36 -8.51 12.68
CA ARG A 246 1.59 -7.69 11.73
C ARG A 246 0.10 -8.04 11.57
N TRP A 247 -0.30 -9.29 11.80
CA TRP A 247 -1.68 -9.72 11.60
C TRP A 247 -2.53 -9.49 12.83
N TRP A 248 -2.09 -9.94 14.00
CA TRP A 248 -2.80 -9.73 15.25
C TRP A 248 -2.79 -8.25 15.61
N ASP A 249 -1.63 -7.59 15.49
CA ASP A 249 -1.52 -6.14 15.70
C ASP A 249 -2.46 -5.37 14.75
N ALA A 250 -2.56 -5.77 13.48
CA ALA A 250 -3.46 -5.10 12.54
C ALA A 250 -4.94 -5.31 12.86
N VAL A 251 -5.33 -6.51 13.34
CA VAL A 251 -6.71 -6.76 13.77
C VAL A 251 -7.08 -5.85 14.94
N ASP A 252 -6.23 -5.81 15.98
CA ASP A 252 -6.47 -4.99 17.17
C ASP A 252 -6.53 -3.50 16.84
N ILE A 253 -5.61 -3.02 15.99
CA ILE A 253 -5.59 -1.62 15.54
C ILE A 253 -6.84 -1.28 14.72
N LEU A 254 -7.23 -2.14 13.77
CA LEU A 254 -8.38 -1.87 12.91
C LEU A 254 -9.68 -1.89 13.72
N ASP A 255 -9.85 -2.83 14.66
CA ASP A 255 -11.03 -2.87 15.52
C ASP A 255 -11.13 -1.61 16.39
N LEU A 256 -10.02 -1.19 17.03
CA LEU A 256 -10.02 0.05 17.81
C LEU A 256 -10.30 1.28 16.93
N ALA A 257 -9.77 1.32 15.70
CA ALA A 257 -10.01 2.42 14.75
C ALA A 257 -11.48 2.50 14.33
N PHE A 258 -12.14 1.36 14.10
CA PHE A 258 -13.58 1.34 13.84
C PHE A 258 -14.39 1.76 15.06
N ASP A 259 -13.97 1.40 16.27
CA ASP A 259 -14.62 1.84 17.50
C ASP A 259 -14.51 3.36 17.67
N HIS A 260 -13.32 3.91 17.41
CA HIS A 260 -13.09 5.36 17.37
C HIS A 260 -13.98 6.05 16.33
N ALA A 261 -14.08 5.50 15.12
CA ALA A 261 -14.90 6.06 14.05
C ALA A 261 -16.40 6.15 14.42
N ARG A 262 -16.92 5.13 15.11
CA ARG A 262 -18.33 5.11 15.56
C ARG A 262 -18.60 6.04 16.75
N ALA A 263 -17.58 6.36 17.53
CA ALA A 263 -17.69 7.25 18.68
C ALA A 263 -17.48 8.74 18.33
N ALA A 264 -16.93 9.02 17.14
CA ALA A 264 -16.79 10.38 16.64
C ALA A 264 -18.19 10.99 16.36
N PRO A 265 -18.45 12.22 16.83
CA PRO A 265 -19.76 12.87 16.71
C PRO A 265 -20.13 13.28 15.28
#